data_AF-A0A498Q8I6-F1
#
_entry.id   AF-A0A498Q8I6-F1
#
_cell.length_a   1.000
_cell.length_b   1.000
_cell.length_c   1.000
_cell.angle_alpha   90.00
_cell.angle_beta   90.00
_cell.angle_gamma   90.00
#
_symmetry.space_group_name_H-M   'P 1'
#
loop_
_entity.id
_entity.type
_entity.pdbx_description
1 polymer ?
#
loop_
_entity_poly.entity_id
_entity_poly.type
_entity_poly.pdbx_seq_one_letter_code
_entity_poly.pdbx_strand_id
1 'polypeptide(L)'
;MALCCVVTWGLSRAGLGASAASITLAALNDTGSATLIGERLGGDRSVAELTATIRARAAGNPLLAEELVRDLAERGVLSGDPGAYTCHADVGDVTVAATLQTTIAARIDRLGPQAKRVLCVAAVIGSRFGGDLLALLCVDVAPRGLLDTELIDRVTFGAREEYAFRHPLIRMVATSHSSSPTALGYTGGWLPPSRSASRDRSVRMRR
;
A
#
# COMPACT_ATOMS: atom_id res chain seq x y z
N MET A 1 -11.03 -8.88 10.40
CA MET A 1 -10.82 -7.47 10.79
C MET A 1 -11.24 -6.59 9.62
N ALA A 2 -12.40 -5.95 9.74
CA ALA A 2 -13.02 -5.18 8.66
C ALA A 2 -12.39 -3.78 8.57
N LEU A 3 -11.83 -3.45 7.41
CA LEU A 3 -11.39 -2.10 7.07
C LEU A 3 -12.63 -1.28 6.70
N CYS A 4 -13.11 -0.51 7.66
CA CYS A 4 -14.19 0.46 7.52
C CYS A 4 -13.65 1.67 6.76
N CYS A 5 -13.91 1.76 5.45
CA CYS A 5 -13.53 2.91 4.64
C CYS A 5 -14.67 3.93 4.64
N VAL A 6 -14.82 4.66 5.75
CA VAL A 6 -15.74 5.81 5.82
C VAL A 6 -14.98 7.03 5.29
N VAL A 7 -15.28 7.42 4.05
CA VAL A 7 -14.86 8.70 3.49
C VAL A 7 -15.91 9.73 3.88
N THR A 8 -15.82 10.31 5.08
CA THR A 8 -16.62 11.47 5.47
C THR A 8 -15.86 12.75 5.13
N TRP A 9 -16.35 13.48 4.13
CA TRP A 9 -15.93 14.84 3.87
C TRP A 9 -16.58 15.81 4.85
N GLY A 10 -15.78 16.78 5.31
CA GLY A 10 -16.26 17.96 5.99
C GLY A 10 -16.94 18.91 5.00
N LEU A 11 -18.26 18.77 4.87
CA LEU A 11 -19.15 19.83 4.41
C LEU A 11 -19.90 20.37 5.63
N SER A 12 -19.31 21.37 6.28
CA SER A 12 -20.09 22.22 7.17
C SER A 12 -20.82 23.26 6.31
N ARG A 13 -22.09 22.98 6.00
CA ARG A 13 -23.25 23.81 6.38
C ARG A 13 -24.53 23.37 5.67
N ALA A 14 -25.57 23.21 6.50
CA ALA A 14 -27.00 23.29 6.22
C ALA A 14 -27.65 22.17 5.39
N GLY A 15 -28.29 21.25 6.12
CA GLY A 15 -29.63 20.76 5.80
C GLY A 15 -29.79 19.94 4.53
N LEU A 16 -29.71 18.62 4.67
CA LEU A 16 -30.59 17.60 4.08
C LEU A 16 -30.06 16.25 4.56
N GLY A 17 -30.90 15.44 5.19
CA GLY A 17 -30.52 14.11 5.67
C GLY A 17 -30.16 13.22 4.49
N ALA A 18 -28.87 13.15 4.15
CA ALA A 18 -28.37 12.14 3.24
C ALA A 18 -28.45 10.79 3.96
N SER A 19 -29.48 10.01 3.64
CA SER A 19 -29.52 8.59 4.02
C SER A 19 -28.37 7.90 3.31
N ALA A 20 -27.26 7.69 4.01
CA ALA A 20 -26.14 6.93 3.50
C ALA A 20 -26.48 5.44 3.63
N ALA A 21 -26.82 4.80 2.50
CA ALA A 21 -26.94 3.35 2.44
C ALA A 21 -25.53 2.75 2.39
N SER A 22 -25.17 1.94 3.39
CA SER A 22 -23.94 1.17 3.38
C SER A 22 -24.18 -0.21 2.77
N ILE A 23 -23.34 -0.60 1.81
CA ILE A 23 -23.30 -1.96 1.28
C ILE A 23 -22.09 -2.64 1.90
N THR A 24 -22.32 -3.71 2.67
CA THR A 24 -21.22 -4.50 3.23
C THR A 24 -20.77 -5.51 2.18
N LEU A 25 -19.52 -5.41 1.75
CA LEU A 25 -18.91 -6.37 0.85
C LEU A 25 -18.29 -7.51 1.67
N ALA A 26 -18.72 -8.73 1.39
CA ALA A 26 -18.06 -9.93 1.91
C ALA A 26 -16.79 -10.23 1.09
N ALA A 27 -15.90 -11.04 1.65
CA ALA A 27 -14.79 -11.62 0.90
C ALA A 27 -15.35 -12.40 -0.30
N LEU A 28 -14.58 -12.44 -1.39
CA LEU A 28 -14.92 -13.28 -2.54
C LEU A 28 -15.00 -14.73 -2.11
N ASN A 29 -16.02 -15.42 -2.61
CA ASN A 29 -16.09 -16.87 -2.52
C ASN A 29 -15.01 -17.52 -3.40
N ASP A 30 -14.84 -18.83 -3.29
CA ASP A 30 -13.82 -19.56 -4.04
C ASP A 30 -13.95 -19.38 -5.55
N THR A 31 -15.17 -19.43 -6.08
CA THR A 31 -15.43 -19.24 -7.51
C THR A 31 -15.03 -17.84 -7.98
N GLY A 32 -15.46 -16.80 -7.27
CA GLY A 32 -15.13 -15.42 -7.61
C GLY A 32 -13.63 -15.13 -7.47
N SER A 33 -12.97 -15.73 -6.47
CA SER A 33 -11.52 -15.63 -6.31
C SER A 33 -10.78 -16.32 -7.46
N ALA A 34 -11.24 -17.50 -7.87
CA ALA A 34 -10.65 -18.24 -8.99
C ALA A 34 -10.85 -17.50 -10.32
N THR A 35 -12.03 -16.92 -10.56
CA THR A 35 -12.30 -16.09 -11.74
C THR A 35 -11.37 -14.87 -11.78
N LEU A 36 -11.30 -14.10 -10.68
CA LEU A 36 -10.45 -12.91 -10.63
C LEU A 36 -8.97 -13.25 -10.85
N ILE A 37 -8.45 -14.29 -10.19
CA ILE A 37 -7.05 -14.67 -10.34
C ILE A 37 -6.78 -15.23 -11.75
N GLY A 38 -7.71 -16.01 -12.30
CA GLY A 38 -7.61 -16.55 -13.66
C GLY A 38 -7.59 -15.43 -14.72
N GLU A 39 -8.41 -14.40 -14.57
CA GLU A 39 -8.41 -13.23 -15.45
C GLU A 39 -7.09 -12.44 -15.38
N ARG A 40 -6.44 -12.41 -14.20
CA ARG A 40 -5.16 -11.72 -14.01
C ARG A 40 -3.95 -12.53 -14.48
N LEU A 41 -3.98 -13.86 -14.34
CA LEU A 41 -2.88 -14.74 -14.70
C LEU A 41 -2.95 -15.24 -16.14
N GLY A 42 -4.14 -15.49 -16.66
CA GLY A 42 -4.35 -16.20 -17.92
C GLY A 42 -4.54 -17.70 -17.75
N GLY A 43 -4.69 -18.40 -18.87
CA GLY A 43 -5.05 -19.82 -18.92
C GLY A 43 -3.89 -20.79 -19.12
N ASP A 44 -2.64 -20.34 -19.05
CA ASP A 44 -1.49 -21.21 -19.26
C ASP A 44 -1.35 -22.26 -18.14
N ARG A 45 -0.94 -23.48 -18.48
CA ARG A 45 -0.81 -24.56 -17.48
C ARG A 45 0.30 -24.29 -16.46
N SER A 46 1.32 -23.54 -16.83
CA SER A 46 2.45 -23.20 -15.95
C SER A 46 2.04 -22.36 -14.74
N VAL A 47 0.93 -21.61 -14.83
CA VAL A 47 0.44 -20.77 -13.72
C VAL A 47 -0.61 -21.46 -12.83
N ALA A 48 -0.98 -22.72 -13.11
CA ALA A 48 -2.06 -23.41 -12.41
C ALA A 48 -1.78 -23.61 -10.91
N GLU A 49 -0.56 -24.05 -10.56
CA GLU A 49 -0.17 -24.27 -9.16
C GLU A 49 0.01 -22.93 -8.41
N LEU A 50 0.54 -21.92 -9.10
CA LEU A 50 0.68 -20.57 -8.57
C LEU A 50 -0.69 -19.91 -8.33
N THR A 51 -1.67 -20.18 -9.20
CA THR A 51 -3.08 -19.75 -9.03
C THR A 51 -3.67 -20.27 -7.72
N ALA A 52 -3.46 -21.56 -7.41
CA ALA A 52 -3.94 -22.16 -6.17
C ALA A 52 -3.26 -21.52 -4.95
N THR A 53 -1.96 -21.29 -5.03
CA THR A 53 -1.17 -20.65 -3.96
C THR A 53 -1.62 -19.22 -3.68
N ILE A 54 -1.83 -18.42 -4.74
CA ILE A 54 -2.31 -17.04 -4.63
C ILE A 54 -3.72 -17.02 -4.06
N ARG A 55 -4.62 -17.91 -4.51
CA ARG A 55 -5.99 -18.00 -3.99
C ARG A 55 -5.99 -18.30 -2.49
N ALA A 56 -5.20 -19.28 -2.05
CA ALA A 56 -5.09 -19.65 -0.65
C ALA A 56 -4.59 -18.48 0.21
N ARG A 57 -3.59 -17.72 -0.27
CA ARG A 57 -3.05 -16.57 0.46
C ARG A 57 -3.95 -15.35 0.43
N ALA A 58 -4.65 -15.11 -0.69
CA ALA A 58 -5.60 -14.00 -0.82
C ALA A 58 -6.80 -14.18 0.11
N ALA A 59 -7.20 -15.43 0.40
CA ALA A 59 -8.31 -15.78 1.28
C ALA A 59 -9.58 -14.94 1.00
N GLY A 60 -9.91 -14.78 -0.29
CA GLY A 60 -11.06 -14.02 -0.77
C GLY A 60 -10.88 -12.49 -0.78
N ASN A 61 -9.68 -11.96 -0.51
CA ASN A 61 -9.37 -10.54 -0.62
C ASN A 61 -8.91 -10.20 -2.07
N PRO A 62 -9.74 -9.50 -2.87
CA PRO A 62 -9.41 -9.19 -4.27
C PRO A 62 -8.11 -8.40 -4.42
N LEU A 63 -7.91 -7.41 -3.55
CA LEU A 63 -6.73 -6.54 -3.61
C LEU A 63 -5.45 -7.31 -3.30
N LEU A 64 -5.50 -8.24 -2.35
CA LEU A 64 -4.34 -9.09 -2.07
C LEU A 64 -4.04 -10.00 -3.25
N ALA A 65 -5.05 -10.61 -3.87
CA ALA A 65 -4.85 -11.42 -5.07
C ALA A 65 -4.16 -10.64 -6.19
N GLU A 66 -4.63 -9.44 -6.50
CA GLU A 66 -4.04 -8.59 -7.55
C GLU A 66 -2.60 -8.18 -7.22
N GLU A 67 -2.34 -7.77 -5.97
CA GLU A 67 -1.00 -7.34 -5.56
C GLU A 67 -0.02 -8.51 -5.53
N LEU A 68 -0.46 -9.72 -5.19
CA LEU A 68 0.39 -10.91 -5.26
C LEU A 68 0.78 -11.24 -6.71
N VAL A 69 -0.16 -11.19 -7.65
CA VAL A 69 0.13 -11.39 -9.08
C VAL A 69 1.13 -10.33 -9.57
N ARG A 70 0.89 -9.07 -9.22
CA ARG A 70 1.75 -7.96 -9.62
C ARG A 70 3.16 -8.08 -9.03
N ASP A 71 3.27 -8.40 -7.74
CA ASP A 71 4.58 -8.59 -7.10
C ASP A 71 5.36 -9.75 -7.74
N LEU A 72 4.69 -10.83 -8.14
CA LEU A 72 5.31 -11.96 -8.83
C LEU A 72 5.81 -11.57 -10.24
N ALA A 73 5.06 -10.75 -10.97
CA ALA A 73 5.48 -10.19 -12.26
C ALA A 73 6.65 -9.21 -12.10
N GLU A 74 6.58 -8.29 -11.14
CA GLU A 74 7.66 -7.33 -10.84
C GLU A 74 8.96 -8.03 -10.41
N ARG A 75 8.88 -9.21 -9.78
CA ARG A 75 10.04 -10.05 -9.42
C ARG A 75 10.56 -10.92 -10.58
N GLY A 76 9.88 -10.92 -11.73
CA GLY A 76 10.23 -11.76 -12.88
C GLY A 76 9.91 -13.25 -12.69
N VAL A 77 9.09 -13.62 -11.68
CA VAL A 77 8.59 -14.99 -11.54
C VAL A 77 7.57 -15.30 -12.64
N LEU A 78 6.74 -14.30 -12.96
CA LEU A 78 5.82 -14.33 -14.09
C LEU A 78 6.45 -13.61 -15.29
N SER A 79 6.29 -14.18 -16.47
CA SER A 79 6.70 -13.61 -17.76
C SER A 79 5.50 -13.43 -18.68
N GLY A 80 5.46 -12.31 -19.41
CA GLY A 80 4.34 -11.96 -20.30
C GLY A 80 3.56 -10.75 -19.79
N ASP A 81 2.34 -10.61 -20.32
CA ASP A 81 1.43 -9.50 -20.02
C ASP A 81 0.31 -9.93 -19.05
N PRO A 82 -0.34 -8.97 -18.34
CA PRO A 82 -1.52 -9.26 -17.52
C PRO A 82 -2.59 -10.05 -18.27
N GLY A 83 -3.01 -11.19 -17.72
CA GLY A 83 -3.99 -12.10 -18.33
C GLY A 83 -3.40 -13.10 -19.33
N ALA A 84 -2.08 -13.08 -19.56
CA ALA A 84 -1.37 -13.99 -20.44
C ALA A 84 0.02 -14.34 -19.90
N TYR A 85 0.13 -14.54 -18.58
CA TYR A 85 1.38 -14.87 -17.93
C TYR A 85 1.75 -16.34 -18.09
N THR A 86 3.06 -16.58 -18.08
CA THR A 86 3.70 -17.88 -17.94
C THR A 86 4.63 -17.88 -16.73
N CYS A 87 4.79 -19.03 -16.08
CA CYS A 87 5.69 -19.19 -14.93
C CYS A 87 6.75 -20.25 -15.24
N HIS A 88 8.02 -19.88 -15.19
CA HIS A 88 9.14 -20.81 -15.42
C HIS A 88 9.83 -21.24 -14.12
N ALA A 89 9.43 -20.67 -12.98
CA ALA A 89 9.94 -21.05 -11.67
C ALA A 89 9.16 -22.25 -11.10
N ASP A 90 9.85 -23.09 -10.32
CA ASP A 90 9.19 -24.07 -9.46
C ASP A 90 8.41 -23.32 -8.37
N VAL A 91 7.10 -23.60 -8.27
CA VAL A 91 6.22 -22.88 -7.34
C VAL A 91 6.62 -23.14 -5.89
N GLY A 92 7.27 -24.27 -5.58
CA GLY A 92 7.81 -24.57 -4.25
C GLY A 92 8.86 -23.56 -3.78
N ASP A 93 9.63 -22.98 -4.71
CA ASP A 93 10.68 -22.00 -4.42
C ASP A 93 10.16 -20.55 -4.46
N VAL A 94 8.93 -20.33 -4.94
CA VAL A 94 8.32 -19.01 -5.05
C VAL A 94 7.79 -18.56 -3.69
N THR A 95 8.48 -17.59 -3.10
CA THR A 95 7.95 -16.91 -1.91
C THR A 95 6.78 -16.02 -2.30
N VAL A 96 5.57 -16.38 -1.89
CA VAL A 96 4.38 -15.52 -2.03
C VAL A 96 4.10 -14.86 -0.68
N ALA A 97 4.00 -13.53 -0.68
CA ALA A 97 3.84 -12.75 0.54
C ALA A 97 2.58 -13.14 1.33
N ALA A 98 2.70 -13.23 2.65
CA ALA A 98 1.60 -13.67 3.52
C ALA A 98 0.51 -12.60 3.72
N THR A 99 0.84 -11.32 3.49
CA THR A 99 -0.07 -10.21 3.72
C THR A 99 0.06 -9.11 2.66
N LEU A 100 -1.00 -8.34 2.49
CA LEU A 100 -1.00 -7.17 1.60
C LEU A 100 0.05 -6.13 2.00
N GLN A 101 0.28 -5.95 3.30
CA GLN A 101 1.29 -5.03 3.81
C GLN A 101 2.70 -5.46 3.42
N THR A 102 3.01 -6.77 3.50
CA THR A 102 4.30 -7.31 3.07
C THR A 102 4.49 -7.17 1.56
N THR A 103 3.44 -7.36 0.77
CA THR A 103 3.49 -7.15 -0.68
C THR A 103 3.75 -5.69 -1.02
N ILE A 104 2.97 -4.77 -0.44
CA ILE A 104 3.15 -3.33 -0.63
C ILE A 104 4.54 -2.87 -0.18
N ALA A 105 5.03 -3.34 0.97
CA ALA A 105 6.37 -3.01 1.47
C ALA A 105 7.45 -3.46 0.47
N ALA A 106 7.36 -4.69 -0.05
CA ALA A 106 8.29 -5.19 -1.06
C ALA A 106 8.29 -4.34 -2.35
N ARG A 107 7.11 -3.88 -2.80
CA ARG A 107 6.99 -2.96 -3.94
C ARG A 107 7.66 -1.62 -3.67
N ILE A 108 7.43 -1.05 -2.48
CA ILE A 108 8.05 0.21 -2.04
C ILE A 108 9.57 0.06 -1.92
N ASP A 109 10.07 -1.09 -1.48
CA ASP A 109 11.49 -1.37 -1.34
C ASP A 109 12.22 -1.49 -2.68
N ARG A 110 11.53 -1.92 -3.74
CA ARG A 110 12.08 -1.96 -5.11
C ARG A 110 12.12 -0.60 -5.80
N LEU A 111 11.48 0.42 -5.24
CA LEU A 111 11.55 1.77 -5.79
C LEU A 111 12.98 2.33 -5.67
N GLY A 112 13.40 3.05 -6.71
CA GLY A 112 14.63 3.84 -6.63
C GLY A 112 14.60 4.83 -5.45
N PRO A 113 15.75 5.21 -4.87
CA PRO A 113 15.81 6.05 -3.66
C PRO A 113 15.06 7.38 -3.77
N GLN A 114 15.00 7.94 -4.98
CA GLN A 114 14.29 9.18 -5.28
C GLN A 114 12.77 8.98 -5.24
N ALA A 115 12.23 7.95 -5.91
CA ALA A 115 10.81 7.63 -5.87
C ALA A 115 10.35 7.24 -4.46
N LYS A 116 11.15 6.45 -3.74
CA LYS A 116 10.84 6.08 -2.34
C LYS A 116 10.72 7.31 -1.44
N ARG A 117 11.60 8.30 -1.59
CA ARG A 117 11.54 9.57 -0.85
C ARG A 117 10.25 10.34 -1.16
N VAL A 118 9.91 10.52 -2.43
CA VAL A 118 8.68 11.21 -2.84
C VAL A 118 7.44 10.53 -2.27
N LEU A 119 7.38 9.19 -2.34
CA LEU A 119 6.27 8.41 -1.78
C LEU A 119 6.14 8.61 -0.26
N CYS A 120 7.26 8.64 0.47
CA CYS A 120 7.28 8.89 1.91
C CYS A 120 6.80 10.30 2.27
N VAL A 121 7.26 11.31 1.53
CA VAL A 121 6.82 12.71 1.69
C VAL A 121 5.31 12.82 1.41
N ALA A 122 4.84 12.25 0.30
CA ALA A 122 3.43 12.16 -0.04
C ALA A 122 2.59 11.54 1.09
N ALA A 123 3.09 10.49 1.73
CA ALA A 123 2.38 9.79 2.80
C ALA A 123 2.21 10.66 4.06
N VAL A 124 3.19 11.51 4.35
CA VAL A 124 3.14 12.50 5.44
C VAL A 124 2.14 13.62 5.12
N ILE A 125 2.08 14.09 3.87
CA ILE A 125 1.13 15.15 3.45
C ILE A 125 -0.32 14.70 3.68
N GLY A 126 -0.71 13.52 3.21
CA GLY A 126 -2.10 13.08 3.32
C GLY A 126 -2.50 11.97 2.36
N SER A 127 -3.78 11.57 2.41
CA SER A 127 -4.35 10.61 1.46
C SER A 127 -4.54 11.18 0.05
N ARG A 128 -4.68 12.50 -0.05
CA ARG A 128 -4.75 13.28 -1.29
C ARG A 128 -3.91 14.54 -1.13
N PHE A 129 -3.23 14.98 -2.18
CA PHE A 129 -2.32 16.12 -2.12
C PHE A 129 -2.15 16.79 -3.48
N GLY A 130 -1.90 18.10 -3.47
CA GLY A 130 -1.62 18.88 -4.67
C GLY A 130 -0.21 18.64 -5.20
N GLY A 131 -0.05 18.68 -6.53
CA GLY A 131 1.26 18.55 -7.18
C GLY A 131 2.22 19.70 -6.84
N ASP A 132 1.68 20.89 -6.56
CA ASP A 132 2.42 22.07 -6.10
C ASP A 132 3.09 21.85 -4.75
N LEU A 133 2.38 21.25 -3.80
CA LEU A 133 2.91 20.96 -2.46
C LEU A 133 3.97 19.87 -2.50
N LEU A 134 3.81 18.88 -3.38
CA LEU A 134 4.84 17.87 -3.62
C LEU A 134 6.09 18.47 -4.27
N ALA A 135 5.93 19.34 -5.28
CA ALA A 135 7.05 20.01 -5.95
C ALA A 135 7.84 20.92 -5.00
N LEU A 136 7.17 21.59 -4.05
CA LEU A 136 7.82 22.40 -3.02
C LEU A 136 8.72 21.57 -2.08
N LEU A 137 8.29 20.35 -1.75
CA LEU A 137 9.00 19.47 -0.82
C LEU A 137 10.02 18.54 -1.50
N CYS A 138 9.88 18.33 -2.82
CA CYS A 138 10.70 17.43 -3.63
C CYS A 138 11.21 18.14 -4.88
N VAL A 139 12.01 19.19 -4.68
CA VAL A 139 12.46 20.16 -5.71
C VAL A 139 13.13 19.50 -6.93
N ASP A 140 13.72 18.30 -6.76
CA ASP A 140 14.44 17.58 -7.82
C ASP A 140 13.70 16.36 -8.38
N VAL A 141 12.41 16.17 -8.09
CA VAL A 141 11.70 14.94 -8.50
C VAL A 141 10.37 15.22 -9.18
N ALA A 142 10.26 14.82 -10.44
CA ALA A 142 8.98 14.82 -11.13
C ALA A 142 8.10 13.66 -10.60
N PRO A 143 6.85 13.92 -10.16
CA PRO A 143 5.92 12.87 -9.72
C PRO A 143 5.55 11.86 -10.81
N ARG A 144 5.88 12.14 -12.08
CA ARG A 144 5.59 11.23 -13.21
C ARG A 144 6.15 9.83 -13.00
N GLY A 145 7.38 9.69 -12.50
CA GLY A 145 7.97 8.37 -12.25
C GLY A 145 7.30 7.57 -11.13
N LEU A 146 6.41 8.18 -10.34
CA LEU A 146 5.59 7.50 -9.33
C LEU A 146 4.22 7.05 -9.86
N LEU A 147 3.73 7.68 -10.93
CA LEU A 147 2.46 7.29 -11.55
C LEU A 147 2.59 5.93 -12.24
N ASP A 148 3.75 5.68 -12.85
CA ASP A 148 4.05 4.42 -13.53
C ASP A 148 4.16 3.24 -12.55
N THR A 149 4.27 3.50 -11.25
CA THR A 149 4.35 2.44 -10.23
C THR A 149 2.98 2.03 -9.70
N GLU A 150 1.89 2.67 -10.13
CA GLU A 150 0.52 2.38 -9.70
C GLU A 150 0.30 2.47 -8.18
N LEU A 151 1.17 3.17 -7.45
CA LEU A 151 1.04 3.39 -5.99
C LEU A 151 0.23 4.65 -5.68
N ILE A 152 0.28 5.62 -6.60
CA ILE A 152 -0.42 6.89 -6.54
C ILE A 152 -1.08 7.11 -7.91
N ASP A 153 -2.32 7.55 -7.89
CA ASP A 153 -3.05 7.98 -9.07
C ASP A 153 -3.08 9.51 -9.15
N ARG A 154 -3.06 10.02 -10.38
CA ARG A 154 -3.40 11.42 -10.64
C ARG A 154 -4.91 11.57 -10.61
N VAL A 155 -5.40 12.42 -9.72
CA VAL A 155 -6.81 12.79 -9.65
C VAL A 155 -6.93 14.25 -10.05
N THR A 156 -7.49 14.53 -11.23
CA THR A 156 -7.71 15.91 -11.63
C THR A 156 -9.03 16.40 -11.02
N PHE A 157 -8.96 17.36 -10.10
CA PHE A 157 -10.13 18.08 -9.59
C PHE A 157 -9.98 19.56 -9.95
N GLY A 158 -10.65 19.99 -11.02
CA GLY A 158 -10.55 21.36 -11.53
C GLY A 158 -9.23 21.68 -12.24
N ALA A 159 -8.74 22.92 -12.10
CA ALA A 159 -7.57 23.43 -12.84
C ALA A 159 -6.20 23.04 -12.22
N ARG A 160 -6.18 22.28 -11.12
CA ARG A 160 -4.96 21.86 -10.42
C ARG A 160 -4.79 20.34 -10.48
N GLU A 161 -3.55 19.90 -10.65
CA GLU A 161 -3.22 18.48 -10.53
C GLU A 161 -3.22 18.07 -9.05
N GLU A 162 -4.10 17.14 -8.69
CA GLU A 162 -4.03 16.43 -7.41
C GLU A 162 -3.61 14.98 -7.63
N TYR A 163 -3.12 14.39 -6.56
CA TYR A 163 -2.63 13.03 -6.49
C TYR A 163 -3.25 12.35 -5.29
N ALA A 164 -3.56 11.06 -5.41
CA ALA A 164 -4.14 10.27 -4.34
C ALA A 164 -3.47 8.89 -4.27
N PHE A 165 -3.30 8.37 -3.06
CA PHE A 165 -2.88 6.97 -2.91
C PHE A 165 -3.99 6.05 -3.43
N ARG A 166 -3.63 5.12 -4.30
CA ARG A 166 -4.57 4.15 -4.87
C ARG A 166 -5.22 3.28 -3.80
N HIS A 167 -4.52 3.07 -2.68
CA HIS A 167 -5.07 2.38 -1.52
C HIS A 167 -4.57 2.99 -0.18
N PRO A 168 -5.43 3.13 0.85
CA PRO A 168 -5.03 3.68 2.16
C PRO A 168 -3.87 2.92 2.83
N LEU A 169 -3.75 1.61 2.59
CA LEU A 169 -2.64 0.81 3.12
C LEU A 169 -1.29 1.18 2.49
N ILE A 170 -1.25 1.66 1.24
CA ILE A 170 0.00 2.11 0.61
C ILE A 170 0.56 3.30 1.37
N ARG A 171 -0.30 4.28 1.68
CA ARG A 171 0.08 5.42 2.53
C ARG A 171 0.59 4.94 3.87
N MET A 172 -0.13 4.05 4.55
CA MET A 172 0.25 3.57 5.87
C MET A 172 1.65 2.92 5.86
N VAL A 173 1.92 2.05 4.88
CA VAL A 173 3.23 1.40 4.75
C VAL A 173 4.32 2.43 4.40
N ALA A 174 4.05 3.37 3.49
CA ALA A 174 4.99 4.43 3.15
C ALA A 174 5.33 5.35 4.35
N THR A 175 4.34 5.69 5.18
CA THR A 175 4.56 6.45 6.41
C THR A 175 5.46 5.69 7.40
N SER A 176 5.34 4.36 7.49
CA SER A 176 6.24 3.55 8.34
C SER A 176 7.68 3.50 7.82
N HIS A 177 7.89 3.65 6.51
CA HIS A 177 9.25 3.68 5.93
C HIS A 177 9.97 5.01 6.17
N SER A 178 9.24 6.11 6.37
CA SER A 178 9.83 7.41 6.71
C SER A 178 10.36 7.48 8.14
N SER A 179 9.98 6.53 9.00
CA SER A 179 10.46 6.41 10.38
C SER A 179 11.80 5.67 10.51
N SER A 180 12.33 5.14 9.40
CA SER A 180 13.70 4.59 9.36
C SER A 180 14.71 5.73 9.14
N PRO A 181 15.75 5.89 10.00
CA PRO A 181 16.71 7.00 9.94
C PRO A 181 17.40 7.17 8.57
N THR A 182 17.45 6.12 7.77
CA THR A 182 18.12 6.07 6.46
C THR A 182 17.32 6.74 5.34
N ALA A 183 15.99 6.90 5.48
CA ALA A 183 15.11 7.22 4.35
C ALA A 183 15.02 8.72 4.01
N LEU A 184 15.31 9.62 4.95
CA LEU A 184 15.11 11.06 4.75
C LEU A 184 16.38 11.83 4.39
N GLY A 185 17.54 11.18 4.30
CA GLY A 185 18.81 11.86 3.99
C GLY A 185 19.15 13.01 4.94
N TYR A 186 18.52 13.04 6.12
CA TYR A 186 18.68 14.09 7.12
C TYR A 186 19.85 13.71 8.02
N THR A 187 21.00 14.36 7.84
CA THR A 187 22.18 14.21 8.71
C THR A 187 22.03 14.94 10.06
N GLY A 188 20.86 15.50 10.36
CA GLY A 188 20.52 16.07 11.66
C GLY A 188 20.02 15.01 12.62
N GLY A 189 20.82 14.66 13.63
CA GLY A 189 20.58 13.60 14.59
C GLY A 189 19.19 13.62 15.24
N TRP A 190 18.36 12.65 14.87
CA TRP A 190 17.17 12.31 15.64
C TRP A 190 17.62 11.51 16.87
N LEU A 191 17.68 12.17 18.02
CA LEU A 191 17.85 11.50 19.31
C LEU A 191 16.51 10.84 19.68
N PRO A 192 16.44 9.50 19.83
CA PRO A 192 15.23 8.86 20.32
C PRO A 192 14.90 9.37 21.72
N PRO A 193 13.61 9.50 22.11
CA PRO A 193 13.27 9.87 23.47
C PRO A 193 13.83 8.81 24.43
N SER A 194 14.82 9.20 25.24
CA SER A 194 15.37 8.37 26.29
C SER A 194 14.24 8.00 27.25
N ARG A 195 13.91 6.71 27.34
CA ARG A 195 13.10 6.19 28.44
C ARG A 195 13.90 6.40 29.73
N SER A 196 13.64 7.50 30.42
CA SER A 196 14.13 7.70 31.78
C SER A 196 13.42 6.69 32.69
N ALA A 197 14.16 5.66 33.05
CA ALA A 197 13.92 4.90 34.26
C ALA A 197 14.00 5.81 35.50
N SER A 198 13.35 5.35 36.57
CA SER A 198 13.39 5.84 37.95
C SER A 198 12.34 6.89 38.38
N ARG A 199 11.40 6.40 39.17
CA ARG A 199 11.01 6.90 40.50
C ARG A 199 10.23 5.76 41.13
N ASP A 200 10.90 4.79 41.75
CA ASP A 200 11.16 4.83 43.20
C ASP A 200 10.17 5.74 43.95
N ARG A 201 9.20 5.09 44.58
CA ARG A 201 8.45 5.67 45.68
C ARG A 201 8.31 4.59 46.75
N SER A 202 9.40 4.42 47.47
CA SER A 202 9.46 3.96 48.85
C SER A 202 8.19 4.31 49.65
N VAL A 203 7.36 3.31 49.94
CA VAL A 203 6.31 3.39 50.95
C VAL A 203 6.98 3.28 52.31
N ARG A 204 7.09 4.43 52.99
CA ARG A 204 7.53 4.52 54.38
C ARG A 204 6.31 4.25 55.27
N MET A 205 6.20 3.03 55.80
CA MET A 205 5.31 2.72 56.93
C MET A 205 5.69 3.62 58.12
N ARG A 206 4.71 4.37 58.62
CA ARG A 206 4.77 5.02 59.93
C ARG A 206 3.66 4.40 60.79
N ARG A 207 4.12 3.77 61.88
CA ARG A 207 3.45 3.49 63.16
C ARG A 207 2.24 2.58 63.16
#